data_AF-A0A7W4YBS8-F1
#
_entry.id   AF-A0A7W4YBS8-F1
#
_cell.length_a   1.000
_cell.length_b   1.000
_cell.length_c   1.000
_cell.angle_alpha   90.00
_cell.angle_beta   90.00
_cell.angle_gamma   90.00
#
_symmetry.space_group_name_H-M   'P 1'
#
loop_
_entity.id
_entity.type
_entity.pdbx_description
1 polymer ?
#
loop_
_entity_poly.entity_id
_entity_poly.type
_entity_poly.pdbx_seq_one_letter_code
_entity_poly.pdbx_strand_id
1 'polypeptide(L)'
;MTPTDPVRTDAVPDPWAGAEAAKRRRKRIWVPHVDAELRALWLRVEAARSRGDWDDDPAAETIARGVQELVARAVRAAYRLDPIPNRIVNWWRGTLVEQAYRNLHTARAQMIDIMTADELAAEIPGAVGRAHAELNRDDPRCLTQAELWAMPLARRRAVLRRLLEDVYESADMKHAAYRSFRNSILSAAIAVILLTGLTAAFTALHPTAIPLCFDAVDVTGTGQDTGADLLNCPTRGETSAPTGGDVVLVALIGMLGGTLATTLAIRQLSGSSGAYDVPLALAWLKVPLGAFTAMLGLVAVRGEFVPGLTQLDSQEQILAFALLLGFGQQIFTNALDRRARELVGDLPSKAQQVEVTRPDPVLGTRGTGTGTGTGEPVDLGTPVPTFTLPAATVPASGVATPGSGAAPTTSPPR
;
A
#
# COMPACT_ATOMS: atom_id res chain seq x y z
N MET A 1 2.57 34.73 57.48
CA MET A 1 1.99 35.18 56.20
C MET A 1 3.13 35.65 55.31
N THR A 2 3.69 34.72 54.54
CA THR A 2 4.65 35.01 53.47
C THR A 2 3.86 35.28 52.19
N PRO A 3 4.22 36.28 51.37
CA PRO A 3 3.53 36.53 50.12
C PRO A 3 3.77 35.35 49.18
N THR A 4 2.70 34.79 48.65
CA THR A 4 2.73 33.85 47.53
C THR A 4 3.29 34.57 46.30
N ASP A 5 4.40 34.07 45.77
CA ASP A 5 4.90 34.44 44.45
C ASP A 5 3.78 34.21 43.41
N PRO A 6 3.53 35.15 42.48
CA PRO A 6 2.63 34.90 41.38
C PRO A 6 3.21 33.80 40.50
N VAL A 7 2.41 32.76 40.24
CA VAL A 7 2.71 31.72 39.26
C VAL A 7 3.13 32.41 37.96
N ARG A 8 4.40 32.29 37.62
CA ARG A 8 4.97 32.80 36.38
C ARG A 8 4.22 32.13 35.23
N THR A 9 3.36 32.88 34.55
CA THR A 9 2.74 32.50 33.28
C THR A 9 3.84 32.50 32.22
N ASP A 10 4.63 31.44 32.19
CA ASP A 10 5.59 31.20 31.11
C ASP A 10 4.78 30.94 29.83
N ALA A 11 4.48 32.03 29.10
CA ALA A 11 3.83 31.96 27.80
C ALA A 11 4.64 31.02 26.91
N VAL A 12 3.98 30.00 26.34
CA VAL A 12 4.66 29.07 25.42
C VAL A 12 5.16 29.89 24.24
N PRO A 13 6.48 29.89 23.97
CA PRO A 13 7.06 30.71 22.91
C PRO A 13 6.46 30.34 21.54
N ASP A 14 6.31 31.34 20.67
CA ASP A 14 5.76 31.17 19.32
C ASP A 14 6.51 30.03 18.58
N PRO A 15 5.83 28.89 18.29
CA PRO A 15 6.50 27.74 17.69
C PRO A 15 6.88 28.00 16.22
N TRP A 16 6.35 29.04 15.59
CA TRP A 16 6.69 29.43 14.23
C TRP A 16 7.90 30.37 14.14
N ALA A 17 8.54 30.71 15.27
CA ALA A 17 9.79 31.44 15.26
C ALA A 17 10.85 30.72 14.39
N GLY A 18 11.26 31.33 13.28
CA GLY A 18 12.19 30.75 12.30
C GLY A 18 11.55 29.91 11.17
N ALA A 19 10.26 29.60 11.25
CA ALA A 19 9.54 28.86 10.21
C ALA A 19 9.46 29.62 8.88
N GLU A 20 9.34 30.95 8.90
CA GLU A 20 9.29 31.78 7.69
C GLU A 20 10.58 31.71 6.86
N ALA A 21 11.73 31.73 7.53
CA ALA A 21 13.04 31.57 6.88
C ALA A 21 13.19 30.17 6.25
N ALA A 22 12.64 29.14 6.89
CA ALA A 22 12.60 27.79 6.36
C ALA A 22 11.62 27.63 5.18
N LYS A 23 10.46 28.29 5.23
CA LYS A 23 9.41 28.27 4.18
C LYS A 23 9.93 28.81 2.85
N ARG A 24 10.67 29.91 2.87
CA ARG A 24 11.28 30.51 1.65
C ARG A 24 12.25 29.56 0.94
N ARG A 25 12.85 28.61 1.67
CA ARG A 25 13.86 27.70 1.11
C ARG A 25 13.27 26.45 0.45
N ARG A 26 12.00 26.08 0.70
CA ARG A 26 11.47 24.76 0.24
C ARG A 26 9.97 24.76 -0.05
N LYS A 27 9.62 24.34 -1.28
CA LYS A 27 8.25 24.01 -1.68
C LYS A 27 7.98 22.54 -1.37
N ARG A 28 7.31 22.25 -0.25
CA ARG A 28 6.78 20.91 0.08
C ARG A 28 5.27 21.00 0.08
N ILE A 29 4.60 20.13 -0.67
CA ILE A 29 3.15 20.23 -0.90
C ILE A 29 2.36 19.99 0.40
N TRP A 30 2.84 19.13 1.29
CA TRP A 30 2.15 18.77 2.54
C TRP A 30 2.33 19.78 3.69
N VAL A 31 3.41 20.55 3.71
CA VAL A 31 3.71 21.47 4.83
C VAL A 31 2.66 22.57 4.96
N PRO A 32 2.20 23.24 3.88
CA PRO A 32 1.13 24.23 3.99
C PRO A 32 -0.17 23.69 4.59
N HIS A 33 -0.52 22.44 4.27
CA HIS A 33 -1.73 21.80 4.79
C HIS A 33 -1.62 21.56 6.30
N VAL A 34 -0.54 20.93 6.74
CA VAL A 34 -0.26 20.70 8.18
C VAL A 34 -0.12 22.03 8.93
N ASP A 35 0.53 23.03 8.35
CA ASP A 35 0.70 24.36 8.97
C ASP A 35 -0.64 25.05 9.25
N ALA A 36 -1.58 24.98 8.29
CA ALA A 36 -2.91 25.55 8.48
C ALA A 36 -3.67 24.88 9.64
N GLU A 37 -3.59 23.55 9.76
CA GLU A 37 -4.22 22.84 10.87
C GLU A 37 -3.57 23.12 12.22
N LEU A 38 -2.24 23.16 12.27
CA LEU A 38 -1.49 23.49 13.50
C LEU A 38 -1.81 24.91 13.99
N ARG A 39 -1.92 25.88 13.08
CA ARG A 39 -2.33 27.25 13.42
C ARG A 39 -3.76 27.31 13.94
N ALA A 40 -4.68 26.56 13.33
CA ALA A 40 -6.06 26.48 13.79
C ALA A 40 -6.17 25.86 15.20
N LEU A 41 -5.41 24.80 15.48
CA LEU A 41 -5.34 24.20 16.81
C LEU A 41 -4.79 25.17 17.85
N TRP A 42 -3.68 25.84 17.54
CA TRP A 42 -3.08 26.83 18.43
C TRP A 42 -4.06 27.96 18.78
N LEU A 43 -4.72 28.52 17.76
CA LEU A 43 -5.71 29.58 17.96
C LEU A 43 -6.89 29.11 18.83
N ARG A 44 -7.35 27.86 18.68
CA ARG A 44 -8.42 27.31 19.52
C ARG A 44 -8.00 27.16 20.97
N VAL A 45 -6.77 26.75 21.24
CA VAL A 45 -6.24 26.66 22.62
C VAL A 45 -6.14 28.04 23.26
N GLU A 46 -5.62 29.02 22.53
CA GLU A 46 -5.55 30.42 23.00
C GLU A 46 -6.95 31.02 23.24
N ALA A 47 -7.90 30.75 22.32
CA ALA A 47 -9.29 31.15 22.50
C ALA A 47 -9.90 30.50 23.75
N ALA A 48 -9.68 29.19 23.97
CA ALA A 48 -10.14 28.49 25.16
C ALA A 48 -9.57 29.11 26.44
N ARG A 49 -8.27 29.42 26.48
CA ARG A 49 -7.65 30.14 27.62
C ARG A 49 -8.28 31.52 27.84
N SER A 50 -8.49 32.29 26.78
CA SER A 50 -9.03 33.64 26.89
C SER A 50 -10.47 33.71 27.42
N ARG A 51 -11.25 32.63 27.30
CA ARG A 51 -12.61 32.56 27.83
C ARG A 51 -12.67 32.47 29.36
N GLY A 52 -11.61 31.94 30.00
CA GLY A 52 -11.57 31.77 31.45
C GLY A 52 -12.54 30.72 32.01
N ASP A 53 -13.20 29.93 31.16
CA ASP A 53 -14.22 28.91 31.53
C ASP A 53 -13.72 27.81 32.51
N TRP A 54 -12.42 27.81 32.79
CA TRP A 54 -11.64 26.73 33.39
C TRP A 54 -10.49 27.28 34.25
N ASP A 55 -10.56 28.56 34.64
CA ASP A 55 -9.56 29.21 35.51
C ASP A 55 -9.41 28.48 36.86
N ASP A 56 -10.47 27.81 37.32
CA ASP A 56 -10.48 27.00 38.54
C ASP A 56 -10.07 25.51 38.33
N ASP A 57 -9.81 25.08 37.09
CA ASP A 57 -9.42 23.70 36.74
C ASP A 57 -7.93 23.61 36.32
N PRO A 58 -7.02 23.30 37.28
CA PRO A 58 -5.60 23.20 36.98
C PRO A 58 -5.25 22.02 36.05
N ALA A 59 -6.10 20.99 35.97
CA ALA A 59 -5.89 19.88 35.05
C ALA A 59 -6.04 20.35 33.61
N ALA A 60 -6.96 21.26 33.38
CA ALA A 60 -7.31 21.68 32.05
C ALA A 60 -6.25 22.66 31.48
N GLU A 61 -5.72 23.59 32.28
CA GLU A 61 -4.53 24.38 31.89
C GLU A 61 -3.30 23.49 31.59
N THR A 62 -3.16 22.37 32.29
CA THR A 62 -2.10 21.37 31.99
C THR A 62 -2.30 20.74 30.61
N ILE A 63 -3.54 20.39 30.25
CA ILE A 63 -3.88 19.86 28.92
C ILE A 63 -3.62 20.93 27.84
N ALA A 64 -4.01 22.19 28.08
CA ALA A 64 -3.76 23.32 27.18
C ALA A 64 -2.28 23.42 26.80
N ARG A 65 -1.42 23.40 27.82
CA ARG A 65 0.03 23.46 27.66
C ARG A 65 0.57 22.23 26.92
N GLY A 66 0.05 21.05 27.24
CA GLY A 66 0.40 19.80 26.55
C GLY A 66 0.06 19.84 25.06
N VAL A 67 -1.12 20.36 24.70
CA VAL A 67 -1.55 20.54 23.31
C VAL A 67 -0.63 21.51 22.58
N GLN A 68 -0.27 22.64 23.19
CA GLN A 68 0.67 23.60 22.60
C GLN A 68 2.07 23.03 22.39
N GLU A 69 2.59 22.24 23.33
CA GLU A 69 3.87 21.57 23.18
C GLU A 69 3.84 20.54 22.03
N LEU A 70 2.74 19.79 21.87
CA LEU A 70 2.54 18.90 20.73
C LEU A 70 2.51 19.68 19.41
N VAL A 71 1.79 20.80 19.35
CA VAL A 71 1.80 21.70 18.19
C VAL A 71 3.22 22.19 17.89
N ALA A 72 3.97 22.62 18.90
CA ALA A 72 5.35 23.07 18.73
C ALA A 72 6.26 21.98 18.17
N ARG A 73 6.16 20.74 18.69
CA ARG A 73 6.88 19.57 18.14
C ARG A 73 6.50 19.29 16.69
N ALA A 74 5.22 19.39 16.35
CA ALA A 74 4.74 19.20 14.99
C ALA A 74 5.30 20.27 14.03
N VAL A 75 5.33 21.55 14.44
CA VAL A 75 5.93 22.65 13.67
C VAL A 75 7.43 22.42 13.48
N ARG A 76 8.16 22.08 14.54
CA ARG A 76 9.60 21.77 14.45
C ARG A 76 9.88 20.63 13.47
N ALA A 77 9.07 19.57 13.50
CA ALA A 77 9.17 18.45 12.56
C ALA A 77 8.83 18.86 11.12
N ALA A 78 7.78 19.65 10.91
CA ALA A 78 7.33 20.11 9.59
C ALA A 78 8.37 21.00 8.91
N TYR A 79 8.96 21.94 9.65
CA TYR A 79 9.93 22.91 9.15
C TYR A 79 11.39 22.46 9.26
N ARG A 80 11.66 21.30 9.89
CA ARG A 80 13.01 20.78 10.18
C ARG A 80 13.85 21.76 11.02
N LEU A 81 13.25 22.32 12.05
CA LEU A 81 13.91 23.30 12.91
C LEU A 81 14.94 22.64 13.86
N ASP A 82 14.77 21.35 14.14
CA ASP A 82 15.75 20.56 14.90
C ASP A 82 16.78 19.89 13.96
N PRO A 83 18.06 19.77 14.37
CA PRO A 83 19.09 19.10 13.57
C PRO A 83 18.80 17.60 13.49
N ILE A 84 18.62 17.10 12.27
CA ILE A 84 18.29 15.68 12.00
C ILE A 84 19.39 15.07 11.13
N PRO A 85 19.74 13.78 11.31
CA PRO A 85 20.77 13.11 10.52
C PRO A 85 20.45 13.10 9.01
N ASN A 86 21.51 13.04 8.20
CA ASN A 86 21.58 12.89 6.74
C ASN A 86 20.28 13.06 5.93
N ARG A 87 20.23 14.12 5.11
CA ARG A 87 19.09 14.52 4.26
C ARG A 87 18.45 13.39 3.44
N ILE A 88 19.26 12.46 2.92
CA ILE A 88 18.84 11.35 2.07
C ILE A 88 18.11 10.28 2.90
N VAL A 89 18.66 9.91 4.06
CA VAL A 89 18.05 8.90 4.94
C VAL A 89 16.70 9.39 5.48
N ASN A 90 16.61 10.68 5.82
CA ASN A 90 15.34 11.27 6.26
C ASN A 90 14.31 11.37 5.12
N TRP A 91 14.75 11.67 3.89
CA TRP A 91 13.84 11.61 2.73
C TRP A 91 13.33 10.18 2.46
N TRP A 92 14.19 9.18 2.62
CA TRP A 92 13.83 7.77 2.47
C TRP A 92 12.91 7.29 3.60
N ARG A 93 13.25 7.55 4.86
CA ARG A 93 12.48 7.04 6.02
C ARG A 93 11.20 7.83 6.32
N GLY A 94 11.13 9.12 5.99
CA GLY A 94 9.92 9.92 6.22
C GLY A 94 9.62 10.26 7.70
N THR A 95 10.57 10.04 8.61
CA THR A 95 10.37 10.14 10.07
C THR A 95 9.80 11.47 10.52
N LEU A 96 10.19 12.58 9.88
CA LEU A 96 9.66 13.90 10.24
C LEU A 96 8.21 14.13 9.83
N VAL A 97 7.80 13.55 8.70
CA VAL A 97 6.41 13.65 8.26
C VAL A 97 5.56 12.91 9.29
N GLU A 98 5.97 11.69 9.66
CA GLU A 98 5.32 10.90 10.71
C GLU A 98 5.31 11.62 12.05
N GLN A 99 6.43 12.22 12.46
CA GLN A 99 6.50 12.98 13.69
C GLN A 99 5.56 14.20 13.66
N ALA A 100 5.47 14.92 12.53
CA ALA A 100 4.58 16.06 12.41
C ALA A 100 3.10 15.66 12.52
N TYR A 101 2.67 14.64 11.75
CA TYR A 101 1.29 14.16 11.76
C TYR A 101 0.91 13.49 13.08
N ARG A 102 1.78 12.67 13.68
CA ARG A 102 1.50 12.06 14.98
C ARG A 102 1.28 13.12 16.05
N ASN A 103 2.17 14.11 16.15
CA ASN A 103 2.01 15.20 17.13
C ASN A 103 0.74 16.03 16.84
N LEU A 104 0.43 16.31 15.57
CA LEU A 104 -0.81 16.99 15.16
C LEU A 104 -2.06 16.21 15.59
N HIS A 105 -2.11 14.91 15.30
CA HIS A 105 -3.24 14.04 15.63
C HIS A 105 -3.41 13.86 17.14
N THR A 106 -2.30 13.66 17.87
CA THR A 106 -2.34 13.62 19.34
C THR A 106 -2.84 14.95 19.91
N ALA A 107 -2.35 16.09 19.41
CA ALA A 107 -2.82 17.40 19.85
C ALA A 107 -4.32 17.58 19.63
N ARG A 108 -4.82 17.15 18.46
CA ARG A 108 -6.23 17.26 18.10
C ARG A 108 -7.13 16.36 18.95
N ALA A 109 -6.69 15.15 19.28
CA ALA A 109 -7.43 14.27 20.18
C ALA A 109 -7.48 14.82 21.62
N GLN A 110 -6.35 15.32 22.14
CA GLN A 110 -6.27 15.88 23.49
C GLN A 110 -7.05 17.21 23.63
N MET A 111 -7.23 17.96 22.54
CA MET A 111 -8.03 19.20 22.56
C MET A 111 -9.50 18.96 22.93
N ILE A 112 -10.03 17.75 22.79
CA ILE A 112 -11.42 17.39 23.15
C ILE A 112 -11.70 17.66 24.63
N ASP A 113 -10.70 17.48 25.50
CA ASP A 113 -10.88 17.62 26.94
C ASP A 113 -11.04 19.09 27.38
N ILE A 114 -10.64 20.05 26.53
CA ILE A 114 -10.67 21.49 26.82
C ILE A 114 -11.73 22.26 26.01
N MET A 115 -12.51 21.55 25.17
CA MET A 115 -13.59 22.13 24.38
C MET A 115 -14.83 22.43 25.24
N THR A 116 -15.55 23.50 24.91
CA THR A 116 -16.88 23.76 25.49
C THR A 116 -17.88 22.68 25.06
N ALA A 117 -19.03 22.61 25.74
CA ALA A 117 -20.07 21.64 25.37
C ALA A 117 -20.59 21.86 23.93
N ASP A 118 -20.68 23.11 23.49
CA ASP A 118 -21.14 23.47 22.13
C ASP A 118 -20.08 23.16 21.07
N GLU A 119 -18.79 23.39 21.36
CA GLU A 119 -17.69 23.01 20.48
C GLU A 119 -17.59 21.49 20.34
N LEU A 120 -17.70 20.77 21.45
CA LEU A 120 -17.74 19.31 21.47
C LEU A 120 -18.91 18.78 20.65
N ALA A 121 -20.08 19.42 20.81
CA ALA A 121 -21.29 19.08 20.07
C ALA A 121 -21.10 19.18 18.55
N ALA A 122 -20.38 20.22 18.09
CA ALA A 122 -20.08 20.43 16.68
C ALA A 122 -19.02 19.45 16.11
N GLU A 123 -18.10 18.93 16.93
CA GLU A 123 -17.05 18.00 16.46
C GLU A 123 -17.58 16.56 16.29
N ILE A 124 -18.64 16.16 17.01
CA ILE A 124 -19.18 14.78 17.02
C ILE A 124 -19.50 14.25 15.61
N PRO A 125 -20.26 14.95 14.75
CA PRO A 125 -20.57 14.44 13.41
C PRO A 125 -19.32 14.18 12.57
N GLY A 126 -18.32 15.07 12.66
CA GLY A 126 -17.05 14.94 11.95
C GLY A 126 -16.16 13.82 12.50
N ALA A 127 -16.19 13.56 13.79
CA ALA A 127 -15.47 12.45 14.41
C ALA A 127 -16.08 11.10 14.03
N VAL A 128 -17.41 10.97 14.11
CA VAL A 128 -18.14 9.74 13.72
C VAL A 128 -17.98 9.45 12.23
N GLY A 129 -18.08 10.47 11.37
CA GLY A 129 -17.84 10.32 9.94
C GLY A 129 -16.45 9.79 9.62
N ARG A 130 -15.41 10.28 10.32
CA ARG A 130 -14.04 9.77 10.18
C ARG A 130 -13.87 8.36 10.73
N ALA A 131 -14.50 8.04 11.85
CA ALA A 131 -14.49 6.69 12.39
C ALA A 131 -15.04 5.67 11.39
N HIS A 132 -16.18 5.95 10.76
CA HIS A 132 -16.74 5.07 9.74
C HIS A 132 -15.92 4.99 8.44
N ALA A 133 -15.12 6.02 8.13
CA ALA A 133 -14.24 5.99 6.96
C ALA A 133 -12.93 5.23 7.22
N GLU A 134 -12.40 5.29 8.44
CA GLU A 134 -11.07 4.76 8.76
C GLU A 134 -11.09 3.41 9.48
N LEU A 135 -12.13 3.12 10.26
CA LEU A 135 -12.29 1.86 10.97
C LEU A 135 -13.18 0.90 10.17
N ASN A 136 -13.12 -0.38 10.52
CA ASN A 136 -14.04 -1.35 9.94
C ASN A 136 -15.48 -1.05 10.39
N ARG A 137 -16.45 -1.28 9.51
CA ARG A 137 -17.87 -1.05 9.79
C ARG A 137 -18.37 -1.87 10.98
N ASP A 138 -17.81 -3.06 11.18
CA ASP A 138 -18.16 -3.97 12.27
C ASP A 138 -17.27 -3.79 13.52
N ASP A 139 -16.41 -2.76 13.55
CA ASP A 139 -15.58 -2.48 14.72
C ASP A 139 -16.48 -2.00 15.88
N PRO A 140 -16.43 -2.64 17.07
CA PRO A 140 -17.26 -2.24 18.22
C PRO A 140 -16.96 -0.81 18.71
N ARG A 141 -15.87 -0.19 18.25
CA ARG A 141 -15.50 1.20 18.56
C ARG A 141 -16.27 2.21 17.71
N CYS A 142 -16.89 1.79 16.59
CA CYS A 142 -17.70 2.65 15.74
C CYS A 142 -19.06 2.94 16.40
N LEU A 143 -19.10 4.01 17.19
CA LEU A 143 -20.33 4.49 17.83
C LEU A 143 -21.13 5.41 16.91
N THR A 144 -22.45 5.33 17.02
CA THR A 144 -23.38 6.25 16.36
C THR A 144 -23.43 7.60 17.09
N GLN A 145 -23.85 8.64 16.36
CA GLN A 145 -24.05 9.96 16.98
C GLN A 145 -25.06 9.91 18.13
N ALA A 146 -26.16 9.17 17.97
CA ALA A 146 -27.20 9.03 18.99
C ALA A 146 -26.67 8.42 20.29
N GLU A 147 -25.82 7.40 20.20
CA GLU A 147 -25.17 6.79 21.36
C GLU A 147 -24.26 7.78 22.10
N LEU A 148 -23.47 8.58 21.37
CA LEU A 148 -22.64 9.64 21.98
C LEU A 148 -23.49 10.72 22.67
N TRP A 149 -24.60 11.14 22.04
CA TRP A 149 -25.51 12.13 22.61
C TRP A 149 -26.23 11.63 23.87
N ALA A 150 -26.49 10.33 23.98
CA ALA A 150 -27.09 9.74 25.17
C ALA A 150 -26.15 9.74 26.39
N MET A 151 -24.83 9.86 26.19
CA MET A 151 -23.87 9.84 27.30
C MET A 151 -23.81 11.18 28.05
N PRO A 152 -23.57 11.14 29.38
CA PRO A 152 -23.21 12.34 30.15
C PRO A 152 -21.96 13.03 29.60
N LEU A 153 -21.88 14.36 29.71
CA LEU A 153 -20.82 15.18 29.07
C LEU A 153 -19.40 14.68 29.38
N ALA A 154 -19.08 14.38 30.64
CA ALA A 154 -17.76 13.89 31.04
C ALA A 154 -17.40 12.55 30.36
N ARG A 155 -18.34 11.61 30.31
CA ARG A 155 -18.16 10.32 29.63
C ARG A 155 -18.08 10.49 28.12
N ARG A 156 -18.91 11.38 27.55
CA ARG A 156 -18.92 11.70 26.13
C ARG A 156 -17.58 12.26 25.65
N ARG A 157 -16.97 13.19 26.40
CA ARG A 157 -15.62 13.72 26.13
C ARG A 157 -14.57 12.60 26.09
N ALA A 158 -14.51 11.80 27.15
CA ALA A 158 -13.53 10.72 27.25
C ALA A 158 -13.67 9.68 26.12
N VAL A 159 -14.89 9.29 25.80
CA VAL A 159 -15.18 8.35 24.70
C VAL A 159 -14.82 8.96 23.35
N LEU A 160 -15.17 10.22 23.10
CA LEU A 160 -14.86 10.90 21.84
C LEU A 160 -13.35 11.09 21.64
N ARG A 161 -12.62 11.48 22.70
CA ARG A 161 -11.16 11.56 22.68
C ARG A 161 -10.56 10.20 22.31
N ARG A 162 -11.01 9.13 22.98
CA ARG A 162 -10.51 7.78 22.72
C ARG A 162 -10.80 7.32 21.28
N LEU A 163 -12.01 7.59 20.78
CA LEU A 163 -12.38 7.30 19.41
C LEU A 163 -11.45 8.00 18.41
N LEU A 164 -11.17 9.29 18.62
CA LEU A 164 -10.26 10.04 17.75
C LEU A 164 -8.83 9.52 17.82
N GLU A 165 -8.32 9.15 19.01
CA GLU A 165 -7.01 8.49 19.16
C GLU A 165 -6.94 7.24 18.29
N ASP A 166 -7.92 6.34 18.41
CA ASP A 166 -7.97 5.08 17.66
C ASP A 166 -8.08 5.31 16.14
N VAL A 167 -8.88 6.30 15.72
CA VAL A 167 -9.04 6.67 14.30
C VAL A 167 -7.74 7.21 13.71
N TYR A 168 -7.07 8.14 14.39
CA TYR A 168 -5.82 8.68 13.89
C TYR A 168 -4.68 7.67 13.93
N GLU A 169 -4.63 6.79 14.94
CA GLU A 169 -3.65 5.70 14.99
C GLU A 169 -3.82 4.77 13.79
N SER A 170 -5.05 4.38 13.46
CA SER A 170 -5.37 3.60 12.26
C SER A 170 -4.94 4.32 10.97
N ALA A 171 -5.27 5.61 10.82
CA ALA A 171 -4.89 6.40 9.66
C ALA A 171 -3.35 6.53 9.52
N ASP A 172 -2.65 6.79 10.61
CA ASP A 172 -1.19 6.91 10.64
C ASP A 172 -0.50 5.58 10.32
N MET A 173 -1.04 4.44 10.79
CA MET A 173 -0.55 3.11 10.43
C MET A 173 -0.70 2.82 8.94
N LYS A 174 -1.87 3.13 8.34
CA LYS A 174 -2.08 2.99 6.89
C LYS A 174 -1.10 3.84 6.11
N HIS A 175 -0.89 5.10 6.51
CA HIS A 175 0.09 5.98 5.88
C HIS A 175 1.54 5.47 6.02
N ALA A 176 1.92 4.90 7.17
CA ALA A 176 3.22 4.28 7.35
C ALA A 176 3.40 3.05 6.45
N ALA A 177 2.37 2.20 6.33
CA ALA A 177 2.38 1.04 5.45
C ALA A 177 2.55 1.42 3.97
N TYR A 178 1.89 2.48 3.50
CA TYR A 178 2.08 2.97 2.13
C TYR A 178 3.53 3.42 1.86
N ARG A 179 4.20 4.02 2.86
CA ARG A 179 5.62 4.41 2.72
C ARG A 179 6.55 3.21 2.71
N SER A 180 6.37 2.26 3.61
CA SER A 180 7.21 1.04 3.64
C SER A 180 7.05 0.25 2.35
N PHE A 181 5.83 0.16 1.81
CA PHE A 181 5.55 -0.42 0.50
C PHE A 181 6.28 0.32 -0.63
N ARG A 182 6.16 1.65 -0.69
CA ARG A 182 6.89 2.47 -1.68
C ARG A 182 8.41 2.28 -1.58
N ASN A 183 8.97 2.27 -0.37
CA ASN A 183 10.41 2.09 -0.16
C ASN A 183 10.87 0.70 -0.55
N SER A 184 10.07 -0.34 -0.25
CA SER A 184 10.33 -1.70 -0.69
C SER A 184 10.36 -1.77 -2.23
N ILE A 185 9.35 -1.21 -2.91
CA ILE A 185 9.31 -1.14 -4.38
C ILE A 185 10.52 -0.39 -4.95
N LEU A 186 10.87 0.77 -4.39
CA LEU A 186 12.03 1.55 -4.85
C LEU A 186 13.34 0.80 -4.63
N SER A 187 13.48 0.09 -3.51
CA SER A 187 14.67 -0.74 -3.26
C SER A 187 14.77 -1.91 -4.24
N ALA A 188 13.64 -2.56 -4.56
CA ALA A 188 13.57 -3.59 -5.58
C ALA A 188 13.88 -3.02 -6.97
N ALA A 189 13.38 -1.82 -7.29
CA ALA A 189 13.65 -1.16 -8.56
C ALA A 189 15.14 -0.86 -8.72
N ILE A 190 15.78 -0.32 -7.68
CA ILE A 190 17.24 -0.08 -7.69
C ILE A 190 17.98 -1.40 -7.87
N ALA A 191 17.60 -2.46 -7.15
CA ALA A 191 18.24 -3.77 -7.28
C ALA A 191 18.09 -4.34 -8.70
N VAL A 192 16.91 -4.26 -9.31
CA VAL A 192 16.67 -4.68 -10.70
C VAL A 192 17.48 -3.82 -11.67
N ILE A 193 17.48 -2.49 -11.53
CA ILE A 193 18.29 -1.60 -12.39
C ILE A 193 19.77 -1.96 -12.31
N LEU A 194 20.30 -2.18 -11.10
CA LEU A 194 21.69 -2.58 -10.91
C LEU A 194 21.96 -3.94 -11.53
N LEU A 195 21.10 -4.93 -11.31
CA LEU A 195 21.26 -6.26 -11.89
C LEU A 195 21.21 -6.22 -13.42
N THR A 196 20.20 -5.57 -14.00
CA THR A 196 20.05 -5.36 -15.44
C THR A 196 21.26 -4.63 -16.02
N GLY A 197 21.70 -3.55 -15.36
CA GLY A 197 22.84 -2.75 -15.80
C GLY A 197 24.17 -3.51 -15.72
N LEU A 198 24.39 -4.27 -14.65
CA LEU A 198 25.58 -5.12 -14.48
C LEU A 198 25.58 -6.25 -15.50
N THR A 199 24.45 -6.94 -15.70
CA THR A 199 24.32 -7.98 -16.73
C THR A 199 24.58 -7.41 -18.10
N ALA A 200 23.96 -6.28 -18.47
CA ALA A 200 24.16 -5.64 -19.76
C ALA A 200 25.61 -5.17 -19.96
N ALA A 201 26.24 -4.61 -18.93
CA ALA A 201 27.64 -4.21 -18.99
C ALA A 201 28.56 -5.42 -19.16
N PHE A 202 28.34 -6.49 -18.38
CA PHE A 202 29.12 -7.72 -18.45
C PHE A 202 29.02 -8.37 -19.83
N THR A 203 27.81 -8.52 -20.37
CA THR A 203 27.61 -9.14 -21.69
C THR A 203 28.07 -8.25 -22.85
N ALA A 204 27.99 -6.92 -22.71
CA ALA A 204 28.57 -6.00 -23.69
C ALA A 204 30.10 -6.07 -23.74
N LEU A 205 30.76 -6.29 -22.59
CA LEU A 205 32.20 -6.48 -22.50
C LEU A 205 32.64 -7.91 -22.89
N HIS A 206 31.75 -8.89 -22.74
CA HIS A 206 31.98 -10.30 -23.10
C HIS A 206 30.89 -10.85 -24.03
N PRO A 207 30.85 -10.45 -25.31
CA PRO A 207 29.77 -10.81 -26.24
C PRO A 207 29.61 -12.31 -26.49
N THR A 208 30.68 -13.09 -26.28
CA THR A 208 30.69 -14.54 -26.46
C THR A 208 30.17 -15.31 -25.24
N ALA A 209 30.02 -14.67 -24.07
CA ALA A 209 29.53 -15.34 -22.86
C ALA A 209 28.02 -15.64 -22.92
N ILE A 210 27.24 -14.73 -23.52
CA ILE A 210 25.79 -14.88 -23.74
C ILE A 210 25.46 -14.35 -25.14
N PRO A 211 25.70 -15.14 -26.20
CA PRO A 211 25.37 -14.71 -27.55
C PRO A 211 23.83 -14.71 -27.73
N LEU A 212 23.26 -13.56 -28.06
CA LEU A 212 21.82 -13.40 -28.38
C LEU A 212 21.53 -13.56 -29.88
N CYS A 213 22.43 -14.21 -30.62
CA CYS A 213 22.28 -14.44 -32.05
C CYS A 213 21.77 -15.86 -32.33
N PHE A 214 21.03 -16.06 -33.40
CA PHE A 214 20.49 -17.35 -33.79
C PHE A 214 21.12 -17.79 -35.11
N ASP A 215 21.15 -19.09 -35.37
CA ASP A 215 21.73 -19.62 -36.61
C ASP A 215 20.87 -19.20 -37.80
N ALA A 216 21.49 -18.68 -38.86
CA ALA A 216 20.78 -18.33 -40.08
C ALA A 216 20.41 -19.63 -40.82
N VAL A 217 19.12 -19.86 -41.06
CA VAL A 217 18.67 -20.99 -41.88
C VAL A 217 18.91 -20.66 -43.35
N ASP A 218 19.70 -21.48 -44.04
CA ASP A 218 19.84 -21.42 -45.50
C ASP A 218 18.50 -21.82 -46.17
N VAL A 219 17.73 -20.83 -46.59
CA VAL A 219 16.45 -21.04 -47.29
C VAL A 219 16.65 -21.57 -48.72
N THR A 220 17.89 -21.52 -49.24
CA THR A 220 18.24 -22.20 -50.48
C THR A 220 18.61 -23.64 -50.18
N GLY A 221 17.67 -24.57 -50.41
CA GLY A 221 17.86 -26.02 -50.31
C GLY A 221 18.90 -26.64 -51.27
N THR A 222 19.92 -25.88 -51.64
CA THR A 222 21.17 -26.36 -52.23
C THR A 222 22.15 -26.55 -51.08
N GLY A 223 22.26 -27.79 -50.58
CA GLY A 223 23.21 -28.19 -49.53
C GLY A 223 24.66 -28.00 -49.97
N GLN A 224 25.09 -26.75 -50.05
CA GLN A 224 26.42 -26.35 -50.42
C GLN A 224 26.95 -25.51 -49.28
N ASP A 225 27.61 -26.22 -48.35
CA ASP A 225 28.32 -25.70 -47.19
C ASP A 225 29.37 -24.67 -47.64
N THR A 226 28.97 -23.40 -47.83
CA THR A 226 29.93 -22.29 -47.85
C THR A 226 30.27 -21.92 -46.41
N GLY A 227 31.03 -22.82 -45.76
CA GLY A 227 31.92 -22.71 -44.58
C GLY A 227 31.98 -21.49 -43.66
N ALA A 228 30.95 -20.67 -43.55
CA ALA A 228 30.83 -19.59 -42.59
C ALA A 228 29.49 -19.74 -41.89
N ASP A 229 29.50 -20.16 -40.62
CA ASP A 229 28.33 -20.13 -39.75
C ASP A 229 27.86 -18.67 -39.63
N LEU A 230 26.90 -18.28 -40.48
CA LEU A 230 26.30 -16.96 -40.46
C LEU A 230 25.23 -16.93 -39.38
N LEU A 231 25.31 -15.91 -38.53
CA LEU A 231 24.44 -15.70 -37.38
C LEU A 231 23.55 -14.48 -37.62
N ASN A 232 22.28 -14.60 -37.28
CA ASN A 232 21.33 -13.50 -37.19
C ASN A 232 21.36 -12.90 -35.78
N CYS A 233 21.88 -11.67 -35.68
CA CYS A 233 22.01 -10.94 -34.43
C CYS A 233 21.02 -9.75 -34.36
N PRO A 234 20.63 -9.29 -33.16
CA PRO A 234 19.72 -8.16 -32.99
C PRO A 234 20.11 -6.88 -33.74
N THR A 235 21.40 -6.58 -33.90
CA THR A 235 21.87 -5.38 -34.60
C THR A 235 22.09 -5.57 -36.09
N ARG A 236 22.41 -6.79 -36.54
CA ARG A 236 22.76 -7.12 -37.93
C ARG A 236 22.43 -8.58 -38.25
N GLY A 237 21.90 -8.84 -39.44
CA GLY A 237 21.80 -10.19 -40.01
C GLY A 237 23.11 -10.63 -40.65
N GLU A 238 23.26 -11.95 -40.86
CA GLU A 238 24.35 -12.57 -41.64
C GLU A 238 25.76 -12.18 -41.16
N THR A 239 26.03 -12.32 -39.86
CA THR A 239 27.32 -11.95 -39.26
C THR A 239 28.08 -13.15 -38.72
N SER A 240 29.42 -13.06 -38.68
CA SER A 240 30.28 -14.14 -38.17
C SER A 240 30.56 -14.07 -36.66
N ALA A 241 30.15 -13.00 -35.98
CA ALA A 241 30.40 -12.85 -34.55
C ALA A 241 29.38 -11.92 -33.86
N PRO A 242 28.96 -12.25 -32.63
CA PRO A 242 28.12 -11.37 -31.82
C PRO A 242 28.86 -10.09 -31.41
N THR A 243 28.12 -9.01 -31.23
CA THR A 243 28.66 -7.72 -30.77
C THR A 243 28.00 -7.27 -29.47
N GLY A 244 28.70 -6.47 -28.67
CA GLY A 244 28.12 -5.94 -27.43
C GLY A 244 26.88 -5.05 -27.65
N GLY A 245 26.71 -4.51 -28.86
CA GLY A 245 25.53 -3.71 -29.24
C GLY A 245 24.23 -4.52 -29.29
N ASP A 246 24.32 -5.83 -29.52
CA ASP A 246 23.16 -6.73 -29.61
C ASP A 246 22.36 -6.78 -28.30
N VAL A 247 23.06 -6.87 -27.17
CA VAL A 247 22.45 -6.89 -25.84
C VAL A 247 21.85 -5.52 -25.49
N VAL A 248 22.57 -4.44 -25.81
CA VAL A 248 22.09 -3.07 -25.54
C VAL A 248 20.78 -2.81 -26.31
N LEU A 249 20.72 -3.21 -27.58
CA LEU A 249 19.52 -3.05 -28.39
C LEU A 249 18.35 -3.86 -27.84
N VAL A 250 18.56 -5.14 -27.51
CA VAL A 250 17.54 -5.99 -26.87
C VAL A 250 17.03 -5.37 -25.56
N ALA A 251 17.93 -4.87 -24.72
CA ALA A 251 17.57 -4.22 -23.46
C ALA A 251 16.72 -2.97 -23.70
N LEU A 252 17.07 -2.13 -24.69
CA LEU A 252 16.29 -0.94 -25.06
C LEU A 252 14.87 -1.32 -25.52
N ILE A 253 14.75 -2.31 -26.40
CA ILE A 253 13.44 -2.77 -26.88
C ILE A 253 12.63 -3.42 -25.75
N GLY A 254 13.27 -4.18 -24.87
CA GLY A 254 12.64 -4.71 -23.66
C GLY A 254 12.11 -3.62 -22.72
N MET A 255 12.85 -2.51 -22.57
CA MET A 255 12.36 -1.34 -21.82
C MET A 255 11.13 -0.70 -22.48
N LEU A 256 11.07 -0.65 -23.81
CA LEU A 256 9.87 -0.17 -24.51
C LEU A 256 8.65 -1.06 -24.17
N GLY A 257 8.83 -2.38 -24.19
CA GLY A 257 7.79 -3.34 -23.79
C GLY A 257 7.33 -3.11 -22.34
N GLY A 258 8.28 -2.90 -21.43
CA GLY A 258 7.99 -2.59 -20.02
C GLY A 258 7.31 -1.23 -19.82
N THR A 259 7.63 -0.24 -20.65
CA THR A 259 7.00 1.09 -20.65
C THR A 259 5.54 1.01 -21.14
N LEU A 260 5.27 0.20 -22.17
CA LEU A 260 3.90 -0.06 -22.63
C LEU A 260 3.08 -0.75 -21.54
N ALA A 261 3.63 -1.80 -20.92
CA ALA A 261 2.98 -2.49 -19.80
C ALA A 261 2.68 -1.54 -18.63
N THR A 262 3.62 -0.64 -18.33
CA THR A 262 3.45 0.40 -17.30
C THR A 262 2.34 1.39 -17.64
N THR A 263 2.30 1.86 -18.88
CA THR A 263 1.29 2.83 -19.35
C THR A 263 -0.13 2.24 -19.23
N LEU A 264 -0.30 0.97 -19.61
CA LEU A 264 -1.57 0.28 -19.47
C LEU A 264 -1.96 0.05 -18.00
N ALA A 265 -1.00 -0.31 -17.15
CA ALA A 265 -1.23 -0.47 -15.71
C ALA A 265 -1.66 0.86 -15.05
N ILE A 266 -1.06 1.99 -15.44
CA ILE A 266 -1.45 3.32 -14.92
C ILE A 266 -2.86 3.70 -15.36
N ARG A 267 -3.25 3.43 -16.62
CA ARG A 267 -4.60 3.74 -17.13
C ARG A 267 -5.71 2.99 -16.39
N GLN A 268 -5.43 1.83 -15.82
CA GLN A 268 -6.40 1.05 -15.03
C GLN A 268 -6.55 1.57 -13.59
N LEU A 269 -5.67 2.47 -13.14
CA LEU A 269 -5.71 3.03 -11.79
C LEU A 269 -6.57 4.29 -11.78
N SER A 270 -7.88 4.10 -11.92
CA SER A 270 -8.88 5.14 -11.74
C SER A 270 -9.03 5.47 -10.25
N GLY A 271 -8.60 6.65 -9.81
CA GLY A 271 -9.19 7.29 -8.62
C GLY A 271 -8.53 7.13 -7.24
N SER A 272 -7.28 6.67 -7.10
CA SER A 272 -6.60 6.71 -5.78
C SER A 272 -5.75 7.98 -5.62
N SER A 273 -6.37 9.08 -5.22
CA SER A 273 -5.72 10.36 -4.88
C SER A 273 -4.98 10.32 -3.53
N GLY A 274 -4.16 9.29 -3.29
CA GLY A 274 -3.29 9.21 -2.12
C GLY A 274 -2.07 10.10 -2.30
N ALA A 275 -1.62 10.79 -1.24
CA ALA A 275 -0.41 11.63 -1.22
C ALA A 275 0.92 10.88 -1.53
N TYR A 276 0.84 9.59 -1.81
CA TYR A 276 1.95 8.70 -2.11
C TYR A 276 1.64 8.00 -3.43
N ASP A 277 2.19 8.49 -4.54
CA ASP A 277 2.06 7.88 -5.87
C ASP A 277 2.78 6.51 -5.94
N VAL A 278 2.26 5.53 -5.21
CA VAL A 278 2.63 4.11 -5.30
C VAL A 278 2.65 3.62 -6.76
N PRO A 279 1.70 4.01 -7.63
CA PRO A 279 1.74 3.64 -9.04
C PRO A 279 2.99 4.13 -9.77
N LEU A 280 3.49 5.32 -9.42
CA LEU A 280 4.71 5.87 -10.00
C LEU A 280 5.93 5.05 -9.58
N ALA A 281 6.01 4.61 -8.32
CA ALA A 281 7.08 3.73 -7.87
C ALA A 281 7.08 2.38 -8.62
N LEU A 282 5.89 1.82 -8.88
CA LEU A 282 5.72 0.62 -9.69
C LEU A 282 6.12 0.82 -11.17
N ALA A 283 5.91 2.02 -11.71
CA ALA A 283 6.38 2.38 -13.05
C ALA A 283 7.91 2.33 -13.15
N TRP A 284 8.61 2.90 -12.16
CA TRP A 284 10.08 2.88 -12.09
C TRP A 284 10.68 1.47 -11.98
N LEU A 285 9.94 0.52 -11.40
CA LEU A 285 10.34 -0.88 -11.34
C LEU A 285 10.12 -1.63 -12.67
N LYS A 286 9.00 -1.38 -13.36
CA LYS A 286 8.58 -2.16 -14.53
C LYS A 286 9.43 -1.93 -15.78
N VAL A 287 9.91 -0.71 -16.00
CA VAL A 287 10.75 -0.39 -17.16
C VAL A 287 12.04 -1.22 -17.18
N PRO A 288 12.90 -1.19 -16.13
CA PRO A 288 14.12 -2.00 -16.11
C PRO A 288 13.83 -3.51 -16.03
N LEU A 289 12.71 -3.89 -15.40
CA LEU A 289 12.26 -5.29 -15.41
C LEU A 289 11.98 -5.78 -16.83
N GLY A 290 11.52 -4.91 -17.74
CA GLY A 290 11.25 -5.28 -19.14
C GLY A 290 12.50 -5.56 -19.94
N ALA A 291 13.55 -4.76 -19.73
CA ALA A 291 14.87 -5.10 -20.25
C ALA A 291 15.35 -6.45 -19.72
N PHE A 292 15.22 -6.66 -18.41
CA PHE A 292 15.68 -7.89 -17.78
C PHE A 292 14.95 -9.13 -18.31
N THR A 293 13.63 -9.07 -18.43
CA THR A 293 12.83 -10.20 -18.94
C THR A 293 13.05 -10.44 -20.42
N ALA A 294 13.27 -9.39 -21.23
CA ALA A 294 13.61 -9.55 -22.64
C ALA A 294 14.94 -10.29 -22.81
N MET A 295 15.97 -9.91 -22.05
CA MET A 295 17.27 -10.58 -22.07
C MET A 295 17.15 -12.05 -21.62
N LEU A 296 16.53 -12.31 -20.47
CA LEU A 296 16.37 -13.67 -19.97
C LEU A 296 15.49 -14.54 -20.89
N GLY A 297 14.44 -13.95 -21.45
CA GLY A 297 13.54 -14.66 -22.35
C GLY A 297 14.22 -15.10 -23.64
N LEU A 298 15.05 -14.23 -24.27
CA LEU A 298 15.82 -14.62 -25.45
C LEU A 298 16.89 -15.67 -25.12
N VAL A 299 17.53 -15.59 -23.95
CA VAL A 299 18.44 -16.64 -23.47
C VAL A 299 17.70 -17.97 -23.30
N ALA A 300 16.48 -17.94 -22.74
CA ALA A 300 15.66 -19.14 -22.57
C ALA A 300 15.20 -19.74 -23.90
N VAL A 301 14.85 -18.91 -24.88
CA VAL A 301 14.50 -19.36 -26.25
C VAL A 301 15.70 -20.00 -26.92
N ARG A 302 16.90 -19.41 -26.80
CA ARG A 302 18.15 -20.01 -27.31
C ARG A 302 18.49 -21.32 -26.60
N GLY A 303 18.24 -21.42 -25.30
CA GLY A 303 18.47 -22.64 -24.53
C GLY A 303 17.45 -23.75 -24.78
N GLU A 304 16.59 -23.61 -25.79
CA GLU A 304 15.54 -24.56 -26.17
C GLU A 304 14.58 -24.94 -25.04
N PHE A 305 14.50 -24.10 -23.99
CA PHE A 305 13.63 -24.35 -22.83
C PHE A 305 12.15 -24.34 -23.20
N VAL A 306 11.79 -23.74 -24.33
CA VAL A 306 10.44 -23.75 -24.90
C VAL A 306 10.48 -24.44 -26.27
N PRO A 307 10.03 -25.70 -26.37
CA PRO A 307 10.01 -26.42 -27.64
C PRO A 307 9.09 -25.72 -28.64
N GLY A 308 9.59 -25.49 -29.86
CA GLY A 308 8.83 -24.89 -30.97
C GLY A 308 8.93 -23.37 -31.14
N LEU A 309 9.74 -22.67 -30.33
CA LEU A 309 10.05 -21.23 -30.50
C LEU A 309 11.48 -20.96 -31.01
N THR A 310 12.19 -21.98 -31.47
CA THR A 310 13.64 -21.96 -31.72
C THR A 310 14.06 -21.35 -33.06
N GLN A 311 13.12 -20.99 -33.94
CA GLN A 311 13.38 -20.42 -35.26
C GLN A 311 13.15 -18.91 -35.25
N LEU A 312 14.07 -18.16 -34.65
CA LEU A 312 14.14 -16.72 -34.85
C LEU A 312 15.07 -16.45 -36.03
N ASP A 313 14.49 -16.55 -37.22
CA ASP A 313 15.24 -16.57 -38.48
C ASP A 313 15.56 -15.17 -39.00
N SER A 314 15.10 -14.10 -38.33
CA SER A 314 15.36 -12.72 -38.74
C SER A 314 15.54 -11.74 -37.58
N GLN A 315 16.30 -10.66 -37.86
CA GLN A 315 16.51 -9.55 -36.93
C GLN A 315 15.19 -8.98 -36.40
N GLU A 316 14.20 -8.80 -37.28
CA GLU A 316 12.89 -8.24 -36.93
C GLU A 316 12.14 -9.13 -35.94
N GLN A 317 12.21 -10.46 -36.12
CA GLN A 317 11.61 -11.42 -35.20
C GLN A 317 12.26 -11.34 -33.81
N ILE A 318 13.60 -11.25 -33.75
CA ILE A 318 14.33 -11.11 -32.47
C ILE A 318 13.90 -9.86 -31.72
N LEU A 319 13.80 -8.72 -32.40
CA LEU A 319 13.35 -7.47 -31.78
C LEU A 319 11.87 -7.51 -31.39
N ALA A 320 11.01 -8.12 -32.21
CA ALA A 320 9.59 -8.30 -31.88
C ALA A 320 9.40 -9.18 -30.63
N PHE A 321 10.16 -10.27 -30.51
CA PHE A 321 10.17 -11.12 -29.32
C PHE A 321 10.74 -10.37 -28.11
N ALA A 322 11.81 -9.58 -28.26
CA ALA A 322 12.33 -8.75 -27.17
C ALA A 322 11.26 -7.78 -26.64
N LEU A 323 10.48 -7.16 -27.53
CA LEU A 323 9.38 -6.28 -27.16
C LEU A 323 8.27 -7.04 -26.43
N LEU A 324 7.87 -8.20 -26.98
CA LEU A 324 6.81 -9.04 -26.43
C LEU A 324 7.18 -9.59 -25.05
N LEU A 325 8.41 -10.08 -24.88
CA LEU A 325 8.96 -10.57 -23.61
C LEU A 325 9.16 -9.43 -22.60
N GLY A 326 9.54 -8.24 -23.07
CA GLY A 326 9.62 -7.02 -22.27
C GLY A 326 8.24 -6.52 -21.80
N PHE A 327 7.17 -6.77 -22.57
CA PHE A 327 5.79 -6.51 -22.19
C PHE A 327 5.22 -7.60 -21.27
N GLY A 328 5.52 -8.86 -21.58
CA GLY A 328 5.02 -10.08 -20.91
C GLY A 328 5.71 -10.43 -19.59
N GLN A 329 6.29 -9.44 -18.89
CA GLN A 329 7.07 -9.65 -17.66
C GLN A 329 6.34 -10.47 -16.60
N GLN A 330 5.02 -10.24 -16.47
CA GLN A 330 4.18 -10.89 -15.47
C GLN A 330 4.06 -12.40 -15.67
N ILE A 331 4.06 -12.87 -16.92
CA ILE A 331 4.00 -14.29 -17.25
C ILE A 331 5.29 -14.97 -16.79
N PHE A 332 6.43 -14.33 -17.09
CA PHE A 332 7.75 -14.84 -16.74
C PHE A 332 7.98 -14.88 -15.22
N THR A 333 7.63 -13.81 -14.51
CA THR A 333 7.74 -13.78 -13.04
C THR A 333 6.85 -14.81 -12.36
N ASN A 334 5.63 -15.02 -12.88
CA ASN A 334 4.72 -16.03 -12.33
C ASN A 334 5.20 -17.46 -12.60
N ALA A 335 5.82 -17.72 -13.76
CA ALA A 335 6.39 -19.02 -14.08
C ALA A 335 7.58 -19.36 -13.17
N LEU A 336 8.50 -18.41 -12.97
CA LEU A 336 9.64 -18.57 -12.06
C LEU A 336 9.20 -18.77 -10.61
N ASP A 337 8.23 -17.99 -10.14
CA ASP A 337 7.72 -18.08 -8.77
C ASP A 337 7.03 -19.42 -8.47
N ARG A 338 6.32 -20.00 -9.44
CA ARG A 338 5.76 -21.36 -9.33
C ARG A 338 6.86 -22.40 -9.18
N ARG A 339 7.92 -22.32 -10.01
CA ARG A 339 9.06 -23.24 -9.94
C ARG A 339 9.85 -23.08 -8.65
N ALA A 340 10.04 -21.86 -8.15
CA ALA A 340 10.69 -21.63 -6.87
C ALA A 340 9.90 -22.25 -5.70
N ARG A 341 8.56 -22.15 -5.73
CA ARG A 341 7.69 -22.78 -4.72
C ARG A 341 7.68 -24.30 -4.81
N GLU A 342 7.73 -24.87 -6.01
CA GLU A 342 7.91 -26.32 -6.21
C GLU A 342 9.27 -26.78 -5.64
N LEU A 343 10.36 -26.11 -5.98
CA LEU A 343 11.71 -26.46 -5.52
C LEU A 343 11.93 -26.27 -4.02
N VAL A 344 11.27 -25.28 -3.40
CA VAL A 344 11.30 -25.09 -1.94
C VAL A 344 10.37 -26.07 -1.24
N GLY A 345 9.27 -26.49 -1.88
CA GLY A 345 8.37 -27.52 -1.39
C GLY A 345 8.98 -28.93 -1.40
N ASP A 346 9.90 -29.19 -2.34
CA ASP A 346 10.63 -30.45 -2.45
C ASP A 346 11.82 -30.56 -1.47
N LEU A 347 12.13 -29.50 -0.72
CA LEU A 347 13.11 -29.58 0.37
C LEU A 347 12.43 -30.12 1.64
N PRO A 348 12.97 -31.17 2.28
CA PRO A 348 12.40 -31.70 3.52
C PRO A 348 12.42 -30.61 4.59
N SER A 349 11.24 -30.10 4.93
CA SER A 349 11.06 -29.10 5.97
C SER A 349 11.55 -29.67 7.30
N LYS A 350 12.54 -29.02 7.91
CA LYS A 350 13.10 -29.33 9.25
C LYS A 350 12.07 -29.25 10.41
N ALA A 351 10.78 -29.09 10.10
CA ALA A 351 9.68 -28.98 11.05
C ALA A 351 9.01 -30.33 11.37
N GLN A 352 9.28 -31.42 10.64
CA GLN A 352 8.69 -32.75 10.90
C GLN A 352 9.44 -33.57 11.98
N GLN A 353 10.07 -32.91 12.95
CA GLN A 353 10.68 -33.57 14.12
C GLN A 353 10.10 -33.11 15.46
N VAL A 354 9.02 -32.34 15.47
CA VAL A 354 8.28 -32.05 16.71
C VAL A 354 6.82 -32.48 16.55
N GLU A 355 6.62 -33.76 16.26
CA GLU A 355 5.38 -34.45 16.61
C GLU A 355 5.39 -34.61 18.13
N VAL A 356 4.75 -33.66 18.83
CA VAL A 356 4.47 -33.80 20.26
C VAL A 356 3.52 -34.98 20.41
N THR A 357 4.07 -36.13 20.82
CA THR A 357 3.30 -37.29 21.28
C THR A 357 2.31 -36.82 22.36
N ARG A 358 1.05 -36.67 21.99
CA ARG A 358 -0.05 -36.51 22.95
C ARG A 358 -0.53 -37.93 23.29
N PRO A 359 -0.48 -38.38 24.56
CA PRO A 359 -0.99 -39.69 24.91
C PRO A 359 -2.52 -39.71 24.75
N ASP A 360 -3.02 -40.78 24.14
CA ASP A 360 -4.45 -41.04 23.94
C ASP A 360 -5.21 -41.09 25.28
N PRO A 361 -6.49 -40.66 25.32
CA PRO A 361 -7.32 -40.87 26.49
C PRO A 361 -7.65 -42.37 26.62
N VAL A 362 -7.26 -42.96 27.74
CA VAL A 362 -7.62 -44.33 28.14
C VAL A 362 -9.15 -44.46 28.17
N LEU A 363 -9.70 -45.21 27.22
CA LEU A 363 -11.08 -45.70 27.27
C LEU A 363 -11.18 -46.74 28.38
N GLY A 364 -11.65 -46.29 29.55
CA GLY A 364 -11.94 -47.12 30.72
C GLY A 364 -13.12 -48.05 30.47
N THR A 365 -12.86 -49.31 30.79
CA THR A 365 -13.67 -50.50 30.57
C THR A 365 -14.99 -50.52 31.34
N ARG A 366 -15.97 -51.13 30.67
CA ARG A 366 -17.31 -51.55 31.12
C ARG A 366 -17.29 -52.23 32.50
N GLY A 367 -18.05 -51.68 33.46
CA GLY A 367 -18.36 -52.30 34.74
C GLY A 367 -19.87 -52.31 34.98
N THR A 368 -20.47 -53.49 34.89
CA THR A 368 -21.83 -53.80 35.32
C THR A 368 -21.93 -53.72 36.84
N GLY A 369 -22.93 -53.00 37.36
CA GLY A 369 -23.19 -52.94 38.80
C GLY A 369 -24.59 -52.39 39.09
N THR A 370 -25.52 -53.30 39.36
CA THR A 370 -26.83 -53.09 39.97
C THR A 370 -26.73 -52.33 41.31
N GLY A 371 -27.56 -51.31 41.49
CA GLY A 371 -27.70 -50.60 42.77
C GLY A 371 -28.95 -49.71 42.79
N THR A 372 -30.00 -50.22 43.40
CA THR A 372 -31.23 -49.51 43.80
C THR A 372 -30.94 -48.31 44.70
N GLY A 373 -31.57 -47.16 44.44
CA GLY A 373 -31.54 -46.00 45.32
C GLY A 373 -32.53 -44.93 44.88
N THR A 374 -33.62 -44.83 45.63
CA THR A 374 -34.73 -43.88 45.53
C THR A 374 -34.29 -42.42 45.66
N GLY A 375 -34.80 -41.55 44.79
CA GLY A 375 -34.64 -40.09 44.89
C GLY A 375 -35.50 -39.38 43.83
N GLU A 376 -36.59 -38.80 44.30
CA GLU A 376 -37.68 -38.11 43.60
C GLU A 376 -37.21 -36.93 42.70
N PRO A 377 -37.78 -36.75 41.48
CA PRO A 377 -37.54 -35.58 40.64
C PRO A 377 -38.65 -34.52 40.82
N VAL A 378 -38.26 -33.28 41.10
CA VAL A 378 -39.15 -32.10 41.00
C VAL A 378 -39.06 -31.53 39.59
N ASP A 379 -40.24 -31.46 38.97
CA ASP A 379 -40.57 -30.95 37.65
C ASP A 379 -40.55 -29.40 37.63
N LEU A 380 -39.92 -28.81 36.61
CA LEU A 380 -40.18 -27.43 36.19
C LEU A 380 -40.14 -27.35 34.67
N GLY A 381 -41.24 -27.75 34.04
CA GLY A 381 -41.53 -27.45 32.65
C GLY A 381 -41.72 -25.95 32.40
N THR A 382 -41.13 -25.45 31.32
CA THR A 382 -41.79 -24.55 30.35
C THR A 382 -40.89 -24.37 29.10
N PRO A 383 -41.41 -24.55 27.88
CA PRO A 383 -40.64 -24.39 26.64
C PRO A 383 -40.55 -22.92 26.19
N VAL A 384 -39.34 -22.49 25.81
CA VAL A 384 -39.07 -21.20 25.14
C VAL A 384 -39.35 -21.34 23.64
N PRO A 385 -40.09 -20.41 23.00
CA PRO A 385 -40.47 -20.53 21.60
C PRO A 385 -39.31 -20.19 20.63
N THR A 386 -39.13 -21.07 19.64
CA THR A 386 -38.37 -20.87 18.41
C THR A 386 -39.00 -19.75 17.57
N PHE A 387 -38.26 -18.68 17.30
CA PHE A 387 -38.69 -17.64 16.36
C PHE A 387 -38.01 -17.85 15.00
N THR A 388 -38.80 -18.27 14.01
CA THR A 388 -38.47 -18.33 12.59
C THR A 388 -38.44 -16.94 11.96
N LEU A 389 -37.37 -16.60 11.25
CA LEU A 389 -37.24 -15.39 10.43
C LEU A 389 -38.09 -15.51 9.14
N PRO A 390 -38.87 -14.49 8.75
CA PRO A 390 -39.53 -14.47 7.45
C PRO A 390 -38.55 -14.11 6.32
N ALA A 391 -38.69 -14.81 5.20
CA ALA A 391 -37.93 -14.62 3.97
C ALA A 391 -38.13 -13.19 3.41
N ALA A 392 -37.02 -12.49 3.17
CA ALA A 392 -37.02 -11.21 2.50
C ALA A 392 -37.05 -11.41 0.98
N THR A 393 -38.14 -10.93 0.38
CA THR A 393 -38.42 -10.85 -1.06
C THR A 393 -37.39 -9.95 -1.76
N VAL A 394 -36.73 -10.48 -2.79
CA VAL A 394 -35.84 -9.75 -3.70
C VAL A 394 -36.67 -8.99 -4.74
N PRO A 395 -36.52 -7.66 -4.91
CA PRO A 395 -37.12 -6.96 -6.04
C PRO A 395 -36.26 -7.12 -7.30
N ALA A 396 -36.88 -7.67 -8.35
CA ALA A 396 -36.31 -7.80 -9.68
C ALA A 396 -36.07 -6.43 -10.33
N SER A 397 -34.82 -6.14 -10.69
CA SER A 397 -34.48 -5.01 -11.56
C SER A 397 -34.67 -5.40 -13.02
N GLY A 398 -35.46 -4.59 -13.72
CA GLY A 398 -35.92 -4.80 -15.09
C GLY A 398 -34.79 -4.81 -16.11
N VAL A 399 -34.81 -5.84 -16.93
CA VAL A 399 -34.11 -5.93 -18.21
C VAL A 399 -35.01 -5.25 -19.26
N ALA A 400 -34.51 -4.18 -19.88
CA ALA A 400 -35.15 -3.55 -21.03
C ALA A 400 -34.67 -4.25 -22.32
N THR A 401 -35.57 -4.98 -22.96
CA THR A 401 -35.45 -5.50 -24.33
C THR A 401 -35.89 -4.42 -25.33
N PRO A 402 -35.19 -4.22 -26.46
CA PRO A 402 -35.68 -3.38 -27.54
C PRO A 402 -36.66 -4.18 -28.43
N GLY A 403 -37.82 -3.59 -28.68
CA GLY A 403 -38.88 -4.16 -29.49
C GLY A 403 -38.58 -4.16 -30.99
N SER A 404 -38.92 -5.28 -31.63
CA SER A 404 -39.07 -5.45 -33.07
C SER A 404 -40.55 -5.29 -33.43
N GLY A 405 -40.87 -4.49 -34.46
CA GLY A 405 -42.24 -4.42 -34.98
C GLY A 405 -42.49 -3.38 -36.08
N ALA A 406 -42.34 -3.84 -37.32
CA ALA A 406 -43.15 -3.50 -38.52
C ALA A 406 -43.01 -2.13 -39.23
N ALA A 407 -42.61 -2.21 -40.50
CA ALA A 407 -42.90 -1.26 -41.58
C ALA A 407 -44.40 -1.32 -41.98
N PRO A 408 -44.97 -0.33 -42.71
CA PRO A 408 -44.78 -0.31 -44.18
C PRO A 408 -44.75 1.09 -44.88
N THR A 409 -44.11 1.11 -46.05
CA THR A 409 -44.40 1.86 -47.29
C THR A 409 -44.79 3.35 -47.26
N THR A 410 -44.01 4.19 -47.96
CA THR A 410 -44.43 4.94 -49.19
C THR A 410 -43.30 5.84 -49.72
N SER A 411 -43.07 5.78 -51.04
CA SER A 411 -42.18 6.65 -51.85
C SER A 411 -42.94 7.91 -52.34
N PRO A 412 -42.38 8.71 -53.29
CA PRO A 412 -41.36 9.77 -53.24
C PRO A 412 -42.05 11.16 -53.55
N PRO A 413 -41.45 12.30 -54.01
CA PRO A 413 -40.36 12.58 -54.98
C PRO A 413 -39.28 13.54 -54.39
N ARG A 414 -38.21 14.02 -55.04
CA ARG A 414 -37.83 14.24 -56.44
C ARG A 414 -36.31 14.37 -56.53
#